data_AF-S5U4J8-F1
#
_entry.id   AF-S5U4J8-F1
#
_cell.length_a   1.000
_cell.length_b   1.000
_cell.length_c   1.000
_cell.angle_alpha   90.00
_cell.angle_beta   90.00
_cell.angle_gamma   90.00
#
_symmetry.space_group_name_H-M   'P 1'
#
loop_
_entity.id
_entity.type
_entity.pdbx_description
1 polymer ?
#
loop_
_entity_poly.entity_id
_entity_poly.type
_entity_poly.pdbx_seq_one_letter_code
_entity_poly.pdbx_strand_id
1 'polypeptide(L)'
;QLMAFHYCEIMVINITICWNGAYLLVTFLSPNTNILSQSAGNLYKYIFILKDSSETTRDDTYYLFKKYYKIFYNNNLNNDWLNWFIGFSEGKGAILHFNNSCRFIINHTNYNILYLIQNYLGFGNVKIYKKNNNIIYGKYIVSNPKDCLLLYLLFNGNLKLTSRITQLYNWYNILKKLLNIDFNSINKEISLNDAWLSGFTDAVGSFSIKKYKYKNITYLKCIFIFNHKDEFILNKISQLLYTKNLGKLKNINDYRIEILCNNNEKYKIILNYYDKYNLKTSKLNAYNIFKVILTKVIGKQPLSIETIREIKILRKSMNKWLLLNRNIGYKSKS
;
A
#
# COMPACT_ATOMS: atom_id res chain seq x y z
N GLN A 1 -9.07 15.36 75.61
CA GLN A 1 -8.44 14.11 75.12
C GLN A 1 -8.87 13.91 73.68
N LEU A 2 -7.97 14.17 72.72
CA LEU A 2 -8.19 13.91 71.30
C LEU A 2 -7.80 12.44 71.03
N MET A 3 -8.76 11.61 70.61
CA MET A 3 -8.47 10.25 70.15
C MET A 3 -7.86 10.29 68.75
N ALA A 4 -6.65 9.77 68.60
CA ALA A 4 -6.02 9.53 67.31
C ALA A 4 -6.60 8.26 66.69
N PHE A 5 -7.02 8.33 65.42
CA PHE A 5 -7.39 7.15 64.64
C PHE A 5 -6.13 6.38 64.21
N HIS A 6 -6.18 5.05 64.29
CA HIS A 6 -5.12 4.15 63.86
C HIS A 6 -4.85 4.27 62.35
N TYR A 7 -3.57 4.44 62.00
CA TYR A 7 -3.06 4.33 60.64
C TYR A 7 -3.17 2.87 60.18
N CYS A 8 -3.94 2.61 59.12
CA CYS A 8 -4.05 1.30 58.48
C CYS A 8 -3.33 1.36 57.13
N GLU A 9 -2.20 0.67 57.00
CA GLU A 9 -1.55 0.48 55.69
C GLU A 9 -2.35 -0.54 54.87
N ILE A 10 -2.95 -0.08 53.78
CA ILE A 10 -3.61 -0.95 52.80
C ILE A 10 -2.55 -1.43 51.81
N MET A 11 -2.12 -2.69 51.94
CA MET A 11 -1.22 -3.32 50.98
C MET A 11 -2.01 -3.93 49.83
N VAL A 12 -1.86 -3.38 48.61
CA VAL A 12 -2.49 -3.92 47.40
C VAL A 12 -1.55 -4.94 46.76
N ILE A 13 -1.92 -6.22 46.79
CA ILE A 13 -1.18 -7.29 46.11
C ILE A 13 -1.84 -7.53 44.74
N ASN A 14 -1.11 -7.23 43.65
CA ASN A 14 -1.54 -7.57 42.30
C ASN A 14 -1.01 -8.94 41.89
N ILE A 15 -1.92 -9.90 41.68
CA ILE A 15 -1.59 -11.25 41.21
C ILE A 15 -1.85 -11.34 39.71
N THR A 16 -0.88 -11.83 38.94
CA THR A 16 -1.09 -12.23 37.55
C THR A 16 -1.01 -13.75 37.44
N ILE A 17 -2.06 -14.36 36.87
CA ILE A 17 -2.16 -15.80 36.63
C ILE A 17 -1.83 -16.07 35.17
N CYS A 18 -0.92 -17.01 34.92
CA CYS A 18 -0.63 -17.53 33.58
C CYS A 18 -0.68 -19.07 33.58
N TRP A 19 -0.83 -19.67 32.39
CA TRP A 19 -1.10 -21.11 32.24
C TRP A 19 -0.08 -22.04 32.92
N ASN A 20 1.15 -21.59 33.17
CA ASN A 20 2.21 -22.39 33.81
C ASN A 20 2.54 -21.97 35.26
N GLY A 21 1.66 -21.23 35.94
CA GLY A 21 1.81 -20.91 37.37
C GLY A 21 1.50 -19.45 37.75
N ALA A 22 1.34 -19.22 39.05
CA ALA A 22 1.16 -17.89 39.64
C ALA A 22 2.50 -17.34 40.13
N TYR A 23 2.85 -16.11 39.73
CA TYR A 23 4.06 -15.42 40.20
C TYR A 23 3.68 -14.17 40.98
N LEU A 24 4.29 -13.99 42.16
CA LEU A 24 4.10 -12.84 43.02
C LEU A 24 5.06 -11.72 42.60
N LEU A 25 4.53 -10.58 42.17
CA LEU A 25 5.33 -9.37 41.91
C LEU A 25 5.39 -8.54 43.19
N VAL A 26 6.55 -8.53 43.86
CA VAL A 26 6.87 -7.54 44.89
C VAL A 26 7.38 -6.29 44.16
N THR A 27 6.55 -5.24 44.11
CA THR A 27 6.95 -3.94 43.56
C THR A 27 7.80 -3.21 44.59
N PHE A 28 9.11 -3.10 44.35
CA PHE A 28 9.90 -1.87 44.39
C PHE A 28 11.33 -2.26 43.94
N LEU A 29 11.75 -1.77 42.77
CA LEU A 29 13.08 -1.96 42.17
C LEU A 29 13.46 -3.42 41.82
N SER A 30 13.04 -3.91 40.64
CA SER A 30 13.78 -5.02 40.01
C SER A 30 13.90 -4.84 38.49
N PRO A 31 15.08 -5.07 37.90
CA PRO A 31 15.30 -4.96 36.46
C PRO A 31 14.67 -6.15 35.72
N ASN A 32 13.96 -5.84 34.63
CA ASN A 32 13.28 -6.74 33.69
C ASN A 32 13.93 -8.13 33.51
N THR A 33 13.26 -9.19 33.97
CA THR A 33 13.46 -10.55 33.46
C THR A 33 12.11 -11.24 33.22
N ASN A 34 11.48 -10.97 32.09
CA ASN A 34 10.34 -11.77 31.59
C ASN A 34 10.35 -11.78 30.06
N ILE A 35 11.29 -12.56 29.49
CA ILE A 35 11.41 -12.78 28.03
C ILE A 35 10.54 -13.97 27.55
N LEU A 36 9.93 -14.76 28.44
CA LEU A 36 9.29 -16.03 28.04
C LEU A 36 7.77 -16.15 28.30
N SER A 37 7.08 -15.12 28.76
CA SER A 37 5.62 -15.17 28.92
C SER A 37 4.87 -14.45 27.79
N GLN A 38 4.32 -15.19 26.82
CA GLN A 38 3.38 -14.64 25.84
C GLN A 38 1.97 -14.58 26.45
N SER A 39 1.56 -13.36 26.84
CA SER A 39 0.18 -13.05 27.19
C SER A 39 -0.59 -12.53 25.97
N ALA A 40 -1.89 -12.87 25.87
CA ALA A 40 -2.85 -12.27 24.94
C ALA A 40 -3.03 -10.75 25.13
N GLY A 41 -2.41 -10.14 26.15
CA GLY A 41 -2.51 -8.73 26.52
C GLY A 41 -1.45 -7.78 25.93
N ASN A 42 -0.69 -8.18 24.91
CA ASN A 42 0.41 -7.35 24.36
C ASN A 42 -0.02 -5.94 23.91
N LEU A 43 -1.30 -5.71 23.63
CA LEU A 43 -1.82 -4.38 23.28
C LEU A 43 -1.63 -3.35 24.39
N TYR A 44 -1.86 -3.71 25.67
CA TYR A 44 -1.69 -2.80 26.80
C TYR A 44 -0.24 -2.32 26.96
N LYS A 45 0.73 -3.21 26.73
CA LYS A 45 2.16 -2.85 26.73
C LYS A 45 2.48 -1.82 25.64
N TYR A 46 1.88 -1.93 24.46
CA TYR A 46 2.07 -0.95 23.38
C TYR A 46 1.40 0.40 23.67
N ILE A 47 0.25 0.39 24.36
CA ILE A 47 -0.46 1.60 24.77
C ILE A 47 0.37 2.44 25.75
N PHE A 48 1.11 1.79 26.67
CA PHE A 48 2.02 2.52 27.57
C PHE A 48 3.13 3.24 26.81
N ILE A 49 3.74 2.61 25.79
CA ILE A 49 4.77 3.24 24.94
C ILE A 49 4.18 4.44 24.18
N LEU A 50 2.88 4.40 23.85
CA LEU A 50 2.17 5.47 23.16
C LEU A 50 1.83 6.68 24.03
N LYS A 51 1.70 6.52 25.35
CA LYS A 51 1.35 7.62 26.27
C LYS A 51 2.52 8.57 26.56
N ASP A 52 3.77 8.12 26.39
CA ASP A 52 4.99 8.91 26.62
C ASP A 52 5.37 9.84 25.46
N SER A 53 4.56 9.98 24.40
CA SER A 53 4.82 10.96 23.34
C SER A 53 4.30 12.35 23.72
N SER A 54 5.22 13.29 23.91
CA SER A 54 4.98 14.71 24.22
C SER A 54 3.95 15.39 23.29
N GLU A 55 3.18 16.31 23.86
CA GLU A 55 2.03 17.02 23.28
C GLU A 55 2.28 17.69 21.92
N THR A 56 3.54 17.93 21.55
CA THR A 56 3.97 18.58 20.30
C THR A 56 4.08 17.66 19.08
N THR A 57 3.90 16.34 19.22
CA THR A 57 4.02 15.36 18.10
C THR A 57 2.71 14.71 17.68
N ARG A 58 1.57 15.19 18.21
CA ARG A 58 0.24 14.61 18.00
C ARG A 58 -0.22 14.60 16.53
N ASP A 59 0.31 15.48 15.69
CA ASP A 59 -0.25 15.71 14.36
C ASP A 59 0.40 14.89 13.23
N ASP A 60 1.58 14.30 13.45
CA ASP A 60 2.25 13.50 12.41
C ASP A 60 2.25 11.99 12.72
N THR A 61 1.15 11.34 12.34
CA THR A 61 0.97 9.89 12.38
C THR A 61 2.06 9.12 11.62
N TYR A 62 2.67 9.72 10.58
CA TYR A 62 3.75 9.10 9.82
C TYR A 62 5.05 9.07 10.63
N TYR A 63 5.35 10.13 11.37
CA TYR A 63 6.43 10.15 12.34
C TYR A 63 6.21 9.11 13.45
N LEU A 64 5.00 9.05 14.00
CA LEU A 64 4.65 8.04 15.02
C LEU A 64 4.83 6.62 14.47
N PHE A 65 4.39 6.34 13.24
CA PHE A 65 4.64 5.05 12.58
C PHE A 65 6.12 4.69 12.62
N LYS A 66 7.02 5.59 12.19
CA LYS A 66 8.45 5.32 12.17
C LYS A 66 9.03 5.10 13.56
N LYS A 67 8.65 5.93 14.53
CA LYS A 67 9.09 5.82 15.92
C LYS A 67 8.75 4.44 16.47
N TYR A 68 7.49 4.02 16.37
CA TYR A 68 7.05 2.72 16.90
C TYR A 68 7.57 1.54 16.07
N TYR A 69 7.69 1.69 14.75
CA TYR A 69 8.30 0.67 13.92
C TYR A 69 9.74 0.40 14.35
N LYS A 70 10.54 1.45 14.58
CA LYS A 70 11.90 1.32 15.09
C LYS A 70 11.94 0.62 16.45
N ILE A 71 11.02 0.94 17.36
CA ILE A 71 10.93 0.29 18.68
C ILE A 71 10.58 -1.20 18.55
N PHE A 72 9.63 -1.57 17.67
CA PHE A 72 9.13 -2.95 17.59
C PHE A 72 10.00 -3.87 16.74
N TYR A 73 10.70 -3.33 15.75
CA TYR A 73 11.42 -4.11 14.74
C TYR A 73 12.91 -3.76 14.64
N ASN A 74 13.40 -2.80 15.45
CA ASN A 74 14.79 -2.33 15.45
C ASN A 74 15.33 -2.02 14.04
N ASN A 75 14.47 -1.43 13.20
CA ASN A 75 14.78 -1.16 11.79
C ASN A 75 14.18 0.18 11.36
N ASN A 76 14.72 0.78 10.30
CA ASN A 76 14.23 2.01 9.69
C ASN A 76 13.77 1.73 8.26
N LEU A 77 12.57 2.20 7.91
CA LEU A 77 12.02 2.04 6.57
C LEU A 77 12.20 3.31 5.73
N ASN A 78 12.56 3.12 4.46
CA ASN A 78 12.68 4.18 3.47
C ASN A 78 11.31 4.81 3.13
N ASN A 79 11.28 6.15 3.03
CA ASN A 79 10.06 6.92 2.76
C ASN A 79 9.42 6.61 1.41
N ASP A 80 10.22 6.51 0.35
CA ASP A 80 9.72 6.22 -0.99
C ASP A 80 9.13 4.82 -1.04
N TRP A 81 9.71 3.85 -0.31
CA TRP A 81 9.10 2.54 -0.21
C TRP A 81 7.75 2.58 0.52
N LEU A 82 7.66 3.32 1.63
CA LEU A 82 6.40 3.48 2.38
C LEU A 82 5.33 4.21 1.54
N ASN A 83 5.70 5.26 0.84
CA ASN A 83 4.80 6.00 -0.06
C ASN A 83 4.32 5.11 -1.20
N TRP A 84 5.21 4.30 -1.79
CA TRP A 84 4.85 3.27 -2.75
C TRP A 84 3.89 2.25 -2.13
N PHE A 85 4.15 1.78 -0.90
CA PHE A 85 3.29 0.79 -0.24
C PHE A 85 1.90 1.35 0.06
N ILE A 86 1.79 2.62 0.43
CA ILE A 86 0.50 3.31 0.58
C ILE A 86 -0.25 3.31 -0.76
N GLY A 87 0.38 3.77 -1.84
CA GLY A 87 -0.27 3.80 -3.16
C GLY A 87 -0.69 2.41 -3.67
N PHE A 88 0.15 1.40 -3.44
CA PHE A 88 -0.16 0.01 -3.79
C PHE A 88 -1.32 -0.53 -2.96
N SER A 89 -1.33 -0.23 -1.65
CA SER A 89 -2.42 -0.58 -0.72
C SER A 89 -3.73 0.10 -1.07
N GLU A 90 -3.72 1.35 -1.54
CA GLU A 90 -4.94 2.03 -1.95
C GLU A 90 -5.56 1.39 -3.19
N GLY A 91 -4.76 0.95 -4.15
CA GLY A 91 -5.27 0.27 -5.34
C GLY A 91 -5.60 -1.22 -5.17
N LYS A 92 -4.94 -1.96 -4.27
CA LYS A 92 -5.08 -3.43 -4.12
C LYS A 92 -5.43 -3.93 -2.72
N GLY A 93 -5.21 -3.11 -1.71
CA GLY A 93 -5.43 -3.46 -0.31
C GLY A 93 -6.91 -3.42 0.08
N ALA A 94 -7.21 -4.14 1.15
CA ALA A 94 -8.49 -4.12 1.82
C ALA A 94 -8.24 -3.90 3.32
N ILE A 95 -8.72 -2.76 3.83
CA ILE A 95 -8.71 -2.43 5.25
C ILE A 95 -10.05 -2.93 5.82
N LEU A 96 -10.00 -4.02 6.58
CA LEU A 96 -11.17 -4.78 7.03
C LEU A 96 -11.21 -4.85 8.54
N HIS A 97 -12.38 -5.10 9.12
CA HIS A 97 -12.52 -5.42 10.52
C HIS A 97 -13.45 -6.63 10.70
N PHE A 98 -13.25 -7.40 11.76
CA PHE A 98 -14.08 -8.53 12.13
C PHE A 98 -14.09 -8.66 13.65
N ASN A 99 -15.25 -8.72 14.29
CA ASN A 99 -15.40 -8.89 15.74
C ASN A 99 -14.43 -8.02 16.56
N ASN A 100 -14.47 -6.69 16.36
CA ASN A 100 -13.57 -5.71 16.99
C ASN A 100 -12.06 -5.93 16.75
N SER A 101 -11.69 -6.69 15.73
CA SER A 101 -10.29 -6.89 15.33
C SER A 101 -10.02 -6.30 13.96
N CYS A 102 -8.93 -5.54 13.86
CA CYS A 102 -8.44 -4.98 12.61
C CYS A 102 -7.77 -6.05 11.74
N ARG A 103 -7.95 -5.98 10.43
CA ARG A 103 -7.32 -6.90 9.48
C ARG A 103 -7.05 -6.23 8.14
N PHE A 104 -5.81 -6.29 7.68
CA PHE A 104 -5.42 -5.79 6.36
C PHE A 104 -5.08 -6.93 5.42
N ILE A 105 -5.54 -6.85 4.18
CA ILE A 105 -5.32 -7.90 3.17
C ILE A 105 -4.90 -7.27 1.84
N ILE A 106 -3.90 -7.85 1.18
CA ILE A 106 -3.60 -7.60 -0.23
C ILE A 106 -3.70 -8.92 -0.99
N ASN A 107 -4.50 -8.96 -2.05
CA ASN A 107 -4.59 -10.10 -2.94
C ASN A 107 -3.80 -9.83 -4.23
N HIS A 108 -2.97 -10.77 -4.67
CA HIS A 108 -2.20 -10.60 -5.91
C HIS A 108 -1.91 -11.93 -6.62
N THR A 109 -1.99 -11.93 -7.96
CA THR A 109 -1.72 -13.11 -8.81
C THR A 109 -0.23 -13.42 -8.85
N ASN A 110 0.61 -12.42 -9.09
CA ASN A 110 2.05 -12.52 -8.84
C ASN A 110 2.31 -12.46 -7.33
N TYR A 111 2.49 -13.60 -6.67
CA TYR A 111 2.66 -13.66 -5.22
C TYR A 111 4.05 -13.19 -4.74
N ASN A 112 5.04 -13.06 -5.62
CA ASN A 112 6.39 -12.62 -5.24
C ASN A 112 6.37 -11.21 -4.62
N ILE A 113 5.49 -10.31 -5.10
CA ILE A 113 5.34 -8.98 -4.50
C ILE A 113 4.82 -9.06 -3.06
N LEU A 114 4.02 -10.07 -2.73
CA LEU A 114 3.47 -10.25 -1.39
C LEU A 114 4.57 -10.65 -0.41
N TYR A 115 5.48 -11.55 -0.82
CA TYR A 115 6.67 -11.89 -0.04
C TYR A 115 7.63 -10.71 0.07
N LEU A 116 7.81 -9.92 -1.00
CA LEU A 116 8.61 -8.70 -0.94
C LEU A 116 8.06 -7.73 0.11
N ILE A 117 6.75 -7.48 0.11
CA ILE A 117 6.08 -6.64 1.12
C ILE A 117 6.28 -7.21 2.52
N GLN A 118 6.03 -8.50 2.72
CA GLN A 118 6.19 -9.17 4.01
C GLN A 118 7.63 -9.02 4.54
N ASN A 119 8.62 -9.32 3.70
CA ASN A 119 10.03 -9.28 4.07
C ASN A 119 10.49 -7.84 4.37
N TYR A 120 10.01 -6.85 3.60
CA TYR A 120 10.40 -5.46 3.79
C TYR A 120 9.76 -4.84 5.04
N LEU A 121 8.49 -5.17 5.32
CA LEU A 121 7.83 -4.72 6.55
C LEU A 121 8.29 -5.50 7.79
N GLY A 122 8.74 -6.75 7.62
CA GLY A 122 9.14 -7.62 8.73
C GLY A 122 7.96 -8.20 9.51
N PHE A 123 6.73 -8.06 9.00
CA PHE A 123 5.52 -8.56 9.65
C PHE A 123 4.45 -8.99 8.65
N GLY A 124 3.36 -9.57 9.17
CA GLY A 124 2.28 -10.14 8.37
C GLY A 124 2.62 -11.52 7.80
N ASN A 125 1.62 -12.15 7.16
CA ASN A 125 1.73 -13.52 6.66
C ASN A 125 1.24 -13.60 5.21
N VAL A 126 1.99 -14.31 4.37
CA VAL A 126 1.57 -14.63 3.00
C VAL A 126 0.95 -16.04 2.95
N LYS A 127 -0.25 -16.14 2.39
CA LYS A 127 -0.92 -17.41 2.10
C LYS A 127 -1.09 -17.59 0.59
N ILE A 128 -0.69 -18.74 0.06
CA ILE A 128 -0.79 -19.07 -1.37
C ILE A 128 -2.00 -19.98 -1.61
N TYR A 129 -2.80 -19.66 -2.62
CA TYR A 129 -3.98 -20.41 -3.01
C TYR A 129 -3.72 -21.14 -4.34
N LYS A 130 -3.89 -22.46 -4.32
CA LYS A 130 -3.66 -23.35 -5.46
C LYS A 130 -4.96 -24.02 -5.91
N LYS A 131 -5.06 -24.34 -7.20
CA LYS A 131 -6.10 -25.23 -7.76
C LYS A 131 -5.41 -26.18 -8.74
N ASN A 132 -5.64 -27.48 -8.57
CA ASN A 132 -5.03 -28.54 -9.39
C ASN A 132 -3.50 -28.36 -9.48
N ASN A 133 -2.84 -28.18 -8.33
CA ASN A 133 -1.41 -27.88 -8.19
C ASN A 133 -0.88 -26.57 -8.80
N ASN A 134 -1.69 -25.84 -9.57
CA ASN A 134 -1.33 -24.53 -10.10
C ASN A 134 -1.65 -23.43 -9.09
N ILE A 135 -0.67 -22.56 -8.81
CA ILE A 135 -0.87 -21.36 -7.99
C ILE A 135 -1.77 -20.39 -8.75
N ILE A 136 -2.90 -20.03 -8.15
CA ILE A 136 -3.83 -19.06 -8.75
C ILE A 136 -3.46 -17.64 -8.29
N TYR A 137 -3.29 -17.47 -6.99
CA TYR A 137 -2.98 -16.18 -6.37
C TYR A 137 -2.46 -16.34 -4.94
N GLY A 138 -1.93 -15.26 -4.37
CA GLY A 138 -1.58 -15.17 -2.95
C GLY A 138 -2.34 -14.07 -2.22
N LYS A 139 -2.32 -14.14 -0.90
CA LYS A 139 -2.83 -13.11 0.01
C LYS A 139 -1.76 -12.74 1.03
N TYR A 140 -1.38 -11.48 1.10
CA TYR A 140 -0.68 -10.93 2.25
C TYR A 140 -1.72 -10.50 3.28
N ILE A 141 -1.56 -10.90 4.54
CA ILE A 141 -2.54 -10.73 5.60
C ILE A 141 -1.84 -10.19 6.85
N VAL A 142 -2.36 -9.09 7.39
CA VAL A 142 -1.96 -8.55 8.69
C VAL A 142 -3.18 -8.57 9.60
N SER A 143 -3.09 -9.31 10.70
CA SER A 143 -4.15 -9.41 11.71
C SER A 143 -3.62 -9.31 13.13
N ASN A 144 -2.30 -9.21 13.30
CA ASN A 144 -1.71 -8.96 14.61
C ASN A 144 -2.08 -7.53 15.05
N PRO A 145 -2.67 -7.31 16.24
CA PRO A 145 -3.08 -5.98 16.68
C PRO A 145 -1.96 -4.93 16.66
N LYS A 146 -0.71 -5.31 17.00
CA LYS A 146 0.47 -4.44 16.95
C LYS A 146 0.76 -3.94 15.54
N ASP A 147 0.69 -4.84 14.57
CA ASP A 147 1.02 -4.53 13.18
C ASP A 147 -0.12 -3.79 12.50
N CYS A 148 -1.37 -4.09 12.86
CA CYS A 148 -2.53 -3.30 12.46
C CYS A 148 -2.46 -1.87 13.01
N LEU A 149 -2.00 -1.67 14.25
CA LEU A 149 -1.74 -0.35 14.80
C LEU A 149 -0.68 0.40 13.99
N LEU A 150 0.44 -0.24 13.65
CA LEU A 150 1.45 0.37 12.78
C LEU A 150 0.86 0.76 11.42
N LEU A 151 0.10 -0.13 10.78
CA LEU A 151 -0.57 0.20 9.52
C LEU A 151 -1.60 1.34 9.67
N TYR A 152 -2.31 1.41 10.80
CA TYR A 152 -3.21 2.53 11.10
C TYR A 152 -2.45 3.85 11.11
N LEU A 153 -1.32 3.92 11.83
CA LEU A 153 -0.47 5.11 11.88
C LEU A 153 0.07 5.48 10.49
N LEU A 154 0.50 4.49 9.72
CA LEU A 154 1.00 4.71 8.36
C LEU A 154 -0.08 5.27 7.43
N PHE A 155 -1.33 4.80 7.56
CA PHE A 155 -2.42 5.20 6.66
C PHE A 155 -3.13 6.48 7.11
N ASN A 156 -3.34 6.69 8.41
CA ASN A 156 -4.08 7.85 8.93
C ASN A 156 -3.39 9.15 8.49
N GLY A 157 -4.10 10.03 7.79
CA GLY A 157 -3.54 11.27 7.23
C GLY A 157 -2.67 11.12 5.96
N ASN A 158 -2.47 9.90 5.47
CA ASN A 158 -1.61 9.63 4.30
C ASN A 158 -2.37 9.01 3.10
N LEU A 159 -3.64 8.63 3.26
CA LEU A 159 -4.48 8.09 2.19
C LEU A 159 -5.02 9.18 1.26
N LYS A 160 -5.19 8.83 -0.02
CA LYS A 160 -5.65 9.72 -1.09
C LYS A 160 -7.08 9.39 -1.55
N LEU A 161 -7.52 8.14 -1.39
CA LEU A 161 -8.85 7.65 -1.77
C LEU A 161 -9.84 7.74 -0.60
N THR A 162 -10.98 8.38 -0.84
CA THR A 162 -12.05 8.50 0.16
C THR A 162 -12.55 7.13 0.62
N SER A 163 -12.68 6.18 -0.31
CA SER A 163 -13.10 4.80 0.02
C SER A 163 -12.16 4.10 1.03
N ARG A 164 -10.85 4.40 0.99
CA ARG A 164 -9.87 3.83 1.92
C ARG A 164 -9.90 4.53 3.28
N ILE A 165 -10.09 5.85 3.27
CA ILE A 165 -10.29 6.65 4.49
C ILE A 165 -11.52 6.14 5.24
N THR A 166 -12.65 5.91 4.55
CA THR A 166 -13.86 5.32 5.14
C THR A 166 -13.59 3.94 5.76
N GLN A 167 -12.80 3.08 5.09
CA GLN A 167 -12.43 1.78 5.66
C GLN A 167 -11.54 1.93 6.91
N LEU A 168 -10.60 2.89 6.89
CA LEU A 168 -9.73 3.16 8.02
C LEU A 168 -10.48 3.76 9.22
N TYR A 169 -11.57 4.50 8.99
CA TYR A 169 -12.43 5.01 10.06
C TYR A 169 -13.01 3.89 10.94
N ASN A 170 -13.29 2.72 10.37
CA ASN A 170 -13.73 1.57 11.15
C ASN A 170 -12.62 1.05 12.08
N TRP A 171 -11.36 1.10 11.65
CA TRP A 171 -10.22 0.80 12.53
C TRP A 171 -10.09 1.85 13.63
N TYR A 172 -10.25 3.13 13.32
CA TYR A 172 -10.25 4.18 14.32
C TYR A 172 -11.29 3.92 15.42
N ASN A 173 -12.53 3.53 15.08
CA ASN A 173 -13.55 3.23 16.10
C ASN A 173 -13.18 2.08 17.04
N ILE A 174 -12.39 1.12 16.56
CA ILE A 174 -11.86 0.01 17.36
C ILE A 174 -10.68 0.49 18.23
N LEU A 175 -9.80 1.29 17.66
CA LEU A 175 -8.53 1.69 18.26
C LEU A 175 -8.64 2.94 19.16
N LYS A 176 -9.66 3.80 19.02
CA LYS A 176 -9.80 5.07 19.76
C LYS A 176 -9.88 4.90 21.27
N LYS A 177 -10.34 3.74 21.75
CA LYS A 177 -10.36 3.43 23.19
C LYS A 177 -8.96 3.15 23.74
N LEU A 178 -8.01 2.85 22.84
CA LEU A 178 -6.66 2.40 23.14
C LEU A 178 -5.62 3.49 22.80
N LEU A 179 -5.96 4.39 21.87
CA LEU A 179 -5.09 5.43 21.35
C LEU A 179 -5.70 6.80 21.56
N ASN A 180 -4.87 7.74 21.98
CA ASN A 180 -5.21 9.16 22.02
C ASN A 180 -4.74 9.86 20.72
N ILE A 181 -5.13 9.29 19.58
CA ILE A 181 -4.74 9.73 18.24
C ILE A 181 -5.99 10.06 17.46
N ASP A 182 -6.04 11.28 16.92
CA ASP A 182 -7.17 11.76 16.15
C ASP A 182 -7.21 11.13 14.75
N PHE A 183 -8.42 10.89 14.25
CA PHE A 183 -8.62 10.41 12.91
C PHE A 183 -8.57 11.57 11.91
N ASN A 184 -7.71 11.45 10.91
CA ASN A 184 -7.64 12.42 9.82
C ASN A 184 -8.51 11.93 8.65
N SER A 185 -9.66 12.60 8.48
CA SER A 185 -10.62 12.33 7.42
C SER A 185 -10.28 13.00 6.09
N ILE A 186 -9.27 13.87 6.05
CA ILE A 186 -8.91 14.66 4.87
C ILE A 186 -8.06 13.79 3.92
N ASN A 187 -8.49 13.72 2.67
CA ASN A 187 -7.69 13.11 1.61
C ASN A 187 -6.38 13.88 1.43
N LYS A 188 -5.25 13.20 1.57
CA LYS A 188 -3.95 13.78 1.19
C LYS A 188 -3.94 14.04 -0.31
N GLU A 189 -3.31 15.12 -0.73
CA GLU A 189 -3.15 15.41 -2.16
C GLU A 189 -2.20 14.42 -2.84
N ILE A 190 -2.43 14.19 -4.14
CA ILE A 190 -1.52 13.40 -4.97
C ILE A 190 -0.44 14.34 -5.50
N SER A 191 0.81 13.87 -5.55
CA SER A 191 1.93 14.61 -6.11
C SER A 191 2.81 13.74 -7.02
N LEU A 192 3.72 14.38 -7.76
CA LEU A 192 4.83 13.71 -8.45
C LEU A 192 6.13 13.72 -7.63
N ASN A 193 6.07 14.16 -6.37
CA ASN A 193 7.22 14.35 -5.48
C ASN A 193 7.38 13.20 -4.47
N ASP A 194 6.56 12.16 -4.60
CA ASP A 194 6.61 10.95 -3.79
C ASP A 194 6.31 9.71 -4.64
N ALA A 195 6.53 8.53 -4.07
CA ALA A 195 6.36 7.26 -4.77
C ALA A 195 4.92 6.71 -4.76
N TRP A 196 3.92 7.47 -4.29
CA TRP A 196 2.54 7.00 -4.20
C TRP A 196 1.98 6.59 -5.55
N LEU A 197 2.17 7.42 -6.59
CA LEU A 197 1.66 7.12 -7.93
C LEU A 197 2.37 5.90 -8.54
N SER A 198 3.62 5.63 -8.16
CA SER A 198 4.32 4.39 -8.51
C SER A 198 3.63 3.16 -7.94
N GLY A 199 3.32 3.18 -6.64
CA GLY A 199 2.55 2.13 -5.99
C GLY A 199 1.14 1.94 -6.57
N PHE A 200 0.44 3.05 -6.79
CA PHE A 200 -0.89 3.04 -7.37
C PHE A 200 -0.88 2.49 -8.80
N THR A 201 0.16 2.79 -9.58
CA THR A 201 0.37 2.22 -10.93
C THR A 201 0.66 0.73 -10.87
N ASP A 202 1.47 0.29 -9.91
CA ASP A 202 1.69 -1.13 -9.65
C ASP A 202 0.40 -1.87 -9.29
N ALA A 203 -0.55 -1.19 -8.67
CA ALA A 203 -1.87 -1.73 -8.36
C ALA A 203 -2.81 -1.75 -9.58
N VAL A 204 -3.04 -0.60 -10.23
CA VAL A 204 -4.16 -0.42 -11.19
C VAL A 204 -3.75 0.09 -12.58
N GLY A 205 -2.51 0.55 -12.73
CA GLY A 205 -1.96 1.05 -14.00
C GLY A 205 -1.53 -0.07 -14.97
N SER A 206 -1.44 0.27 -16.26
CA SER A 206 -0.96 -0.63 -17.31
C SER A 206 -0.38 0.12 -18.51
N PHE A 207 0.62 -0.47 -19.16
CA PHE A 207 1.27 0.06 -20.36
C PHE A 207 0.80 -0.72 -21.59
N SER A 208 0.47 -0.03 -22.68
CA SER A 208 -0.06 -0.65 -23.89
C SER A 208 0.45 0.01 -25.15
N ILE A 209 0.67 -0.81 -26.19
CA ILE A 209 0.98 -0.35 -27.54
C ILE A 209 -0.23 -0.69 -28.41
N LYS A 210 -0.93 0.30 -28.95
CA LYS A 210 -2.03 0.10 -29.91
C LYS A 210 -1.54 0.34 -31.32
N LYS A 211 -1.98 -0.50 -32.26
CA LYS A 211 -1.72 -0.33 -33.69
C LYS A 211 -2.98 0.23 -34.35
N TYR A 212 -2.81 1.19 -35.25
CA TYR A 212 -3.87 1.63 -36.16
C TYR A 212 -3.32 1.79 -37.58
N LYS A 213 -4.21 1.78 -38.58
CA LYS A 213 -3.85 2.03 -39.98
C LYS A 213 -4.52 3.32 -40.45
N TYR A 214 -3.82 4.10 -41.25
CA TYR A 214 -4.37 5.27 -41.94
C TYR A 214 -3.76 5.32 -43.35
N LYS A 215 -4.60 5.38 -44.39
CA LYS A 215 -4.17 5.31 -45.80
C LYS A 215 -3.15 4.17 -46.07
N ASN A 216 -3.47 2.97 -45.58
CA ASN A 216 -2.60 1.76 -45.61
C ASN A 216 -1.27 1.83 -44.85
N ILE A 217 -0.92 2.97 -44.25
CA ILE A 217 0.26 3.14 -43.42
C ILE A 217 -0.04 2.71 -41.98
N THR A 218 0.87 1.95 -41.38
CA THR A 218 0.74 1.48 -39.98
C THR A 218 1.33 2.51 -39.02
N TYR A 219 0.55 2.89 -38.01
CA TYR A 219 0.97 3.76 -36.92
C TYR A 219 0.82 3.06 -35.57
N LEU A 220 1.63 3.47 -34.60
CA LEU A 220 1.61 2.93 -33.24
C LEU A 220 1.32 4.02 -32.22
N LYS A 221 0.46 3.74 -31.25
CA LYS A 221 0.19 4.57 -30.07
C LYS A 221 0.73 3.87 -28.83
N CYS A 222 1.65 4.52 -28.14
CA CYS A 222 2.09 4.16 -26.80
C CYS A 222 1.14 4.82 -25.80
N ILE A 223 0.44 4.00 -25.02
CA ILE A 223 -0.63 4.45 -24.14
C ILE A 223 -0.38 3.94 -22.74
N PHE A 224 -0.43 4.86 -21.78
CA PHE A 224 -0.46 4.56 -20.36
C PHE A 224 -1.91 4.62 -19.86
N ILE A 225 -2.35 3.59 -19.15
CA ILE A 225 -3.77 3.35 -18.88
C ILE A 225 -3.96 3.12 -17.38
N PHE A 226 -4.96 3.77 -16.79
CA PHE A 226 -5.49 3.42 -15.47
C PHE A 226 -6.94 2.98 -15.59
N ASN A 227 -7.34 1.99 -14.80
CA ASN A 227 -8.75 1.64 -14.62
C ASN A 227 -9.05 1.61 -13.12
N HIS A 228 -10.06 2.35 -12.67
CA HIS A 228 -10.41 2.46 -11.26
C HIS A 228 -11.87 2.91 -11.09
N LYS A 229 -12.47 2.63 -9.93
CA LYS A 229 -13.87 2.98 -9.62
C LYS A 229 -14.06 4.46 -9.28
N ASP A 230 -13.04 5.05 -8.70
CA ASP A 230 -13.02 6.47 -8.34
C ASP A 230 -12.60 7.29 -9.57
N GLU A 231 -13.53 8.06 -10.14
CA GLU A 231 -13.25 8.94 -11.28
C GLU A 231 -12.36 10.13 -10.88
N PHE A 232 -12.59 10.68 -9.70
CA PHE A 232 -11.92 11.89 -9.22
C PHE A 232 -10.41 11.68 -9.09
N ILE A 233 -9.99 10.53 -8.53
CA ILE A 233 -8.57 10.20 -8.45
C ILE A 233 -7.94 10.06 -9.84
N LEU A 234 -8.67 9.48 -10.81
CA LEU A 234 -8.17 9.34 -12.18
C LEU A 234 -8.06 10.69 -12.87
N ASN A 235 -9.01 11.60 -12.64
CA ASN A 235 -8.95 12.97 -13.14
C ASN A 235 -7.75 13.72 -12.57
N LYS A 236 -7.47 13.60 -11.26
CA LYS A 236 -6.27 14.17 -10.63
C LYS A 236 -4.97 13.59 -11.20
N ILE A 237 -4.87 12.27 -11.34
CA ILE A 237 -3.70 11.62 -11.96
C ILE A 237 -3.51 12.10 -13.40
N SER A 238 -4.62 12.21 -14.15
CA SER A 238 -4.59 12.74 -15.50
C SER A 238 -4.06 14.18 -15.49
N GLN A 239 -4.59 15.07 -14.65
CA GLN A 239 -4.10 16.45 -14.54
C GLN A 239 -2.61 16.53 -14.20
N LEU A 240 -2.12 15.69 -13.27
CA LEU A 240 -0.70 15.63 -12.89
C LEU A 240 0.20 15.15 -14.02
N LEU A 241 -0.23 14.13 -14.78
CA LEU A 241 0.57 13.55 -15.85
C LEU A 241 0.38 14.30 -17.19
N TYR A 242 -0.80 14.90 -17.40
CA TYR A 242 -1.19 15.69 -18.57
C TYR A 242 -2.60 16.36 -18.50
N THR A 243 -2.65 17.68 -18.64
CA THR A 243 -3.87 18.50 -18.76
C THR A 243 -4.67 18.25 -20.05
N LYS A 244 -5.66 17.32 -20.03
CA LYS A 244 -6.97 17.42 -20.75
C LYS A 244 -7.81 16.14 -20.78
N ASN A 245 -7.25 14.95 -20.54
CA ASN A 245 -8.02 13.71 -20.66
C ASN A 245 -8.78 13.41 -19.37
N LEU A 246 -10.08 13.70 -19.32
CA LEU A 246 -10.94 13.26 -18.23
C LEU A 246 -11.18 11.74 -18.29
N GLY A 247 -11.46 11.15 -17.13
CA GLY A 247 -11.94 9.79 -16.96
C GLY A 247 -13.14 9.54 -17.86
N LYS A 248 -13.10 8.43 -18.59
CA LYS A 248 -14.26 7.97 -19.37
C LYS A 248 -14.81 6.73 -18.71
N LEU A 249 -16.14 6.67 -18.60
CA LEU A 249 -16.82 5.47 -18.14
C LEU A 249 -16.50 4.33 -19.13
N LYS A 250 -15.99 3.21 -18.62
CA LYS A 250 -15.68 2.03 -19.43
C LYS A 250 -16.81 1.00 -19.31
N ASN A 251 -17.26 0.76 -18.07
CA ASN A 251 -18.40 -0.09 -17.70
C ASN A 251 -19.18 0.61 -16.59
N ILE A 252 -20.37 0.11 -16.26
CA ILE A 252 -21.13 0.54 -15.06
C ILE A 252 -20.19 0.44 -13.85
N ASN A 253 -19.88 1.59 -13.23
CA ASN A 253 -19.02 1.77 -12.05
C ASN A 253 -17.50 1.57 -12.22
N ASP A 254 -16.96 1.49 -13.45
CA ASP A 254 -15.51 1.48 -13.69
C ASP A 254 -15.12 2.55 -14.72
N TYR A 255 -14.21 3.44 -14.30
CA TYR A 255 -13.66 4.50 -15.14
C TYR A 255 -12.28 4.10 -15.69
N ARG A 256 -11.95 4.67 -16.84
CA ARG A 256 -10.68 4.48 -17.52
C ARG A 256 -10.15 5.80 -18.06
N ILE A 257 -8.87 6.04 -17.80
CA ILE A 257 -8.09 7.09 -18.50
C ILE A 257 -7.05 6.44 -19.41
N GLU A 258 -6.86 7.03 -20.59
CA GLU A 258 -5.81 6.67 -21.53
C GLU A 258 -4.94 7.90 -21.81
N ILE A 259 -3.66 7.83 -21.43
CA ILE A 259 -2.68 8.89 -21.63
C ILE A 259 -1.82 8.50 -22.83
N LEU A 260 -1.94 9.25 -23.92
CA LEU A 260 -1.13 9.07 -25.12
C LEU A 260 0.28 9.62 -24.89
N CYS A 261 1.27 8.74 -24.96
CA CYS A 261 2.68 9.06 -24.66
C CYS A 261 3.50 9.43 -25.90
N ASN A 262 2.95 9.36 -27.12
CA ASN A 262 3.70 9.64 -28.35
C ASN A 262 4.18 11.10 -28.50
N ASN A 263 3.68 12.03 -27.69
CA ASN A 263 4.02 13.45 -27.77
C ASN A 263 5.29 13.75 -26.94
N ASN A 264 6.20 14.54 -27.53
CA ASN A 264 7.56 14.82 -27.04
C ASN A 264 7.68 15.40 -25.62
N GLU A 265 6.65 16.02 -25.06
CA GLU A 265 6.75 16.62 -23.72
C GLU A 265 6.15 15.72 -22.64
N LYS A 266 4.99 15.13 -22.93
CA LYS A 266 4.22 14.32 -21.96
C LYS A 266 5.00 13.11 -21.48
N TYR A 267 5.71 12.47 -22.42
CA TYR A 267 6.43 11.26 -22.12
C TYR A 267 7.59 11.51 -21.17
N LYS A 268 8.22 12.69 -21.22
CA LYS A 268 9.33 13.04 -20.31
C LYS A 268 8.88 13.10 -18.86
N ILE A 269 7.69 13.67 -18.58
CA ILE A 269 7.12 13.71 -17.22
C ILE A 269 6.95 12.28 -16.69
N ILE A 270 6.34 11.41 -17.49
CA ILE A 270 6.13 10.00 -17.14
C ILE A 270 7.47 9.29 -16.94
N LEU A 271 8.43 9.45 -17.86
CA LEU A 271 9.73 8.80 -17.76
C LEU A 271 10.50 9.27 -16.54
N ASN A 272 10.63 10.58 -16.33
CA ASN A 272 11.33 11.16 -15.19
C ASN A 272 10.72 10.69 -13.86
N TYR A 273 9.38 10.64 -13.76
CA TYR A 273 8.71 10.16 -12.55
C TYR A 273 9.04 8.70 -12.25
N TYR A 274 8.89 7.80 -13.23
CA TYR A 274 9.12 6.37 -12.99
C TYR A 274 10.60 5.96 -12.96
N ASP A 275 11.50 6.76 -13.54
CA ASP A 275 12.94 6.61 -13.38
C ASP A 275 13.39 7.03 -11.96
N LYS A 276 12.70 8.00 -11.35
CA LYS A 276 12.93 8.41 -9.95
C LYS A 276 12.25 7.46 -8.96
N TYR A 277 10.99 7.11 -9.21
CA TYR A 277 10.16 6.27 -8.35
C TYR A 277 9.82 4.95 -9.04
N ASN A 278 10.79 4.03 -9.03
CA ASN A 278 10.67 2.74 -9.71
C ASN A 278 9.47 1.91 -9.23
N LEU A 279 8.76 1.35 -10.21
CA LEU A 279 7.79 0.26 -10.01
C LEU A 279 8.50 -0.94 -9.37
N LYS A 280 7.77 -1.72 -8.57
CA LYS A 280 8.30 -2.87 -7.82
C LYS A 280 7.66 -4.20 -8.22
N THR A 281 6.55 -4.19 -8.96
CA THR A 281 5.99 -5.43 -9.54
C THR A 281 6.67 -5.80 -10.85
N SER A 282 6.24 -6.91 -11.47
CA SER A 282 6.67 -7.23 -12.84
C SER A 282 6.23 -6.18 -13.89
N LYS A 283 5.41 -5.19 -13.52
CA LYS A 283 5.15 -4.01 -14.38
C LYS A 283 6.41 -3.18 -14.62
N LEU A 284 7.45 -3.26 -13.77
CA LEU A 284 8.75 -2.63 -14.04
C LEU A 284 9.34 -3.15 -15.36
N ASN A 285 9.33 -4.46 -15.58
CA ASN A 285 9.82 -5.06 -16.83
C ASN A 285 8.97 -4.62 -18.02
N ALA A 286 7.65 -4.54 -17.85
CA ALA A 286 6.76 -4.04 -18.89
C ALA A 286 7.02 -2.56 -19.21
N TYR A 287 7.27 -1.74 -18.19
CA TYR A 287 7.62 -0.33 -18.32
C TYR A 287 8.95 -0.12 -19.04
N ASN A 288 9.98 -0.89 -18.69
CA ASN A 288 11.29 -0.80 -19.36
C ASN A 288 11.17 -1.12 -20.86
N ILE A 289 10.42 -2.17 -21.22
CA ILE A 289 10.15 -2.48 -22.63
C ILE A 289 9.31 -1.37 -23.29
N PHE A 290 8.31 -0.84 -22.58
CA PHE A 290 7.49 0.28 -23.05
C PHE A 290 8.36 1.52 -23.34
N LYS A 291 9.32 1.86 -22.48
CA LYS A 291 10.29 2.95 -22.66
C LYS A 291 11.11 2.76 -23.94
N VAL A 292 11.63 1.55 -24.19
CA VAL A 292 12.37 1.22 -25.42
C VAL A 292 11.51 1.34 -26.69
N ILE A 293 10.26 0.87 -26.64
CA ILE A 293 9.33 1.01 -27.77
C ILE A 293 9.01 2.49 -28.02
N LEU A 294 8.79 3.23 -26.95
CA LEU A 294 8.45 4.64 -26.98
C LEU A 294 9.56 5.47 -27.65
N THR A 295 10.84 5.25 -27.32
CA THR A 295 11.98 5.92 -27.97
C THR A 295 12.14 5.58 -29.46
N LYS A 296 11.63 4.42 -29.90
CA LYS A 296 11.56 4.04 -31.32
C LYS A 296 10.38 4.70 -32.04
N VAL A 297 9.32 5.05 -31.33
CA VAL A 297 8.06 5.59 -31.90
C VAL A 297 8.04 7.11 -31.96
N ILE A 298 8.55 7.79 -30.93
CA ILE A 298 8.46 9.24 -30.78
C ILE A 298 9.16 9.96 -31.93
N GLY A 299 8.44 10.89 -32.58
CA GLY A 299 8.96 11.71 -33.68
C GLY A 299 9.34 10.95 -34.97
N LYS A 300 9.14 9.63 -35.01
CA LYS A 300 9.64 8.73 -36.08
C LYS A 300 8.51 8.03 -36.85
N GLN A 301 7.27 8.50 -36.73
CA GLN A 301 6.13 7.94 -37.44
C GLN A 301 5.97 8.61 -38.82
N PRO A 302 5.68 7.88 -39.91
CA PRO A 302 5.46 6.43 -39.95
C PRO A 302 6.77 5.63 -39.86
N LEU A 303 6.70 4.45 -39.24
CA LEU A 303 7.87 3.60 -38.98
C LEU A 303 8.16 2.66 -40.16
N SER A 304 9.43 2.26 -40.31
CA SER A 304 9.82 1.21 -41.25
C SER A 304 9.22 -0.16 -40.87
N ILE A 305 9.11 -1.05 -41.86
CA ILE A 305 8.58 -2.40 -41.68
C ILE A 305 9.45 -3.22 -40.70
N GLU A 306 10.77 -3.03 -40.74
CA GLU A 306 11.75 -3.63 -39.84
C GLU A 306 11.49 -3.18 -38.41
N THR A 307 11.35 -1.86 -38.20
CA THR A 307 11.06 -1.28 -36.88
C THR A 307 9.73 -1.80 -36.33
N ILE A 308 8.71 -1.95 -37.17
CA ILE A 308 7.41 -2.52 -36.79
C ILE A 308 7.55 -3.99 -36.38
N ARG A 309 8.39 -4.79 -37.07
CA ARG A 309 8.66 -6.19 -36.72
C ARG A 309 9.37 -6.28 -35.36
N GLU A 310 10.38 -5.46 -35.13
CA GLU A 310 11.07 -5.38 -33.83
C GLU A 310 10.11 -5.04 -32.68
N ILE A 311 9.28 -4.00 -32.86
CA ILE A 311 8.32 -3.58 -31.85
C ILE A 311 7.30 -4.69 -31.55
N LYS A 312 6.89 -5.49 -32.54
CA LYS A 312 6.01 -6.65 -32.31
C LYS A 312 6.64 -7.68 -31.37
N ILE A 313 7.94 -7.97 -31.55
CA ILE A 313 8.69 -8.90 -30.69
C ILE A 313 8.77 -8.35 -29.26
N LEU A 314 9.17 -7.08 -29.11
CA LEU A 314 9.23 -6.39 -27.83
C LEU A 314 7.87 -6.40 -27.11
N ARG A 315 6.79 -6.08 -27.84
CA ARG A 315 5.43 -6.07 -27.30
C ARG A 315 4.99 -7.46 -26.81
N LYS A 316 5.37 -8.55 -27.49
CA LYS A 316 5.07 -9.91 -27.04
C LYS A 316 5.73 -10.21 -25.69
N SER A 317 6.99 -9.79 -25.51
CA SER A 317 7.70 -9.89 -24.23
C SER A 317 7.05 -9.04 -23.14
N MET A 318 6.67 -7.79 -23.46
CA MET A 318 5.96 -6.89 -22.52
C MET A 318 4.66 -7.53 -21.98
N ASN A 319 3.86 -8.15 -22.87
CA ASN A 319 2.61 -8.79 -22.50
C ASN A 319 2.79 -9.97 -21.53
N LYS A 320 3.90 -10.73 -21.63
CA LYS A 320 4.22 -11.82 -20.71
C LYS A 320 4.25 -11.31 -19.25
N TRP A 321 4.86 -10.16 -19.02
CA TRP A 321 4.96 -9.56 -17.69
C TRP A 321 3.64 -8.97 -17.20
N LEU A 322 2.82 -8.42 -18.11
CA LEU A 322 1.49 -7.89 -17.77
C LEU A 322 0.50 -8.99 -17.38
N LEU A 323 0.61 -10.19 -17.96
CA LEU A 323 -0.25 -11.34 -17.63
C LEU A 323 -0.11 -11.77 -16.17
N LEU A 324 1.09 -11.65 -15.60
CA LEU A 324 1.36 -11.97 -14.20
C LEU A 324 0.65 -11.04 -13.20
N ASN A 325 0.15 -9.88 -13.64
CA ASN A 325 -0.44 -8.85 -12.77
C ASN A 325 -1.96 -8.70 -12.91
N ARG A 326 -2.64 -9.60 -13.64
CA ARG A 326 -4.10 -9.51 -13.84
C ARG A 326 -4.87 -9.64 -12.53
N ASN A 327 -5.94 -8.85 -12.39
CA ASN A 327 -6.88 -8.95 -11.26
C ASN A 327 -7.58 -10.31 -11.26
N ILE A 328 -7.93 -10.79 -10.06
CA ILE A 328 -8.76 -11.98 -9.87
C ILE A 328 -10.22 -11.56 -10.13
N GLY A 329 -10.77 -12.00 -11.27
CA GLY A 329 -12.10 -11.64 -11.80
C GLY A 329 -12.09 -10.31 -12.59
N TYR A 330 -12.65 -10.15 -13.78
CA TYR A 330 -13.51 -10.97 -14.64
C TYR A 330 -12.75 -11.44 -15.89
N LYS A 331 -12.96 -12.68 -16.33
CA LYS A 331 -12.89 -13.00 -17.76
C LYS A 331 -14.14 -12.39 -18.40
N SER A 332 -14.06 -11.19 -18.97
CA SER A 332 -14.91 -10.93 -20.13
C SER A 332 -14.32 -11.76 -21.26
N LYS A 333 -15.04 -12.81 -21.68
CA LYS A 333 -14.79 -13.45 -22.97
C LYS A 333 -14.74 -12.34 -24.02
N SER A 334 -13.71 -12.41 -24.86
CA SER A 334 -13.55 -11.64 -26.09
C SER A 334 -14.80 -11.67 -26.94
#